data_AF-A0A842T2S1-F1
#
_entry.id   AF-A0A842T2S1-F1
#
_cell.length_a   1.000
_cell.length_b   1.000
_cell.length_c   1.000
_cell.angle_alpha   90.00
_cell.angle_beta   90.00
_cell.angle_gamma   90.00
#
_symmetry.space_group_name_H-M   'P 1'
#
loop_
_entity.id
_entity.type
_entity.pdbx_description
1 polymer ?
#
loop_
_entity_poly.entity_id
_entity_poly.type
_entity_poly.pdbx_seq_one_letter_code
_entity_poly.pdbx_strand_id
1 'polypeptide(L)' 'MKDTGLCDCCYNVTKQLAKTAEFLWHSEKYLEDARRANHTRCAEVFEKIIENEKEHLEMLKELAKNDLC' A
#
# COMPACT_ATOMS: atom_id res chain seq x y z
N MET A 1 -32.53 -13.98 4.64
CA MET A 1 -31.75 -12.79 5.04
C MET A 1 -30.69 -12.58 3.97
N LYS A 2 -30.64 -11.42 3.31
CA LYS A 2 -29.50 -11.07 2.46
C LYS A 2 -28.36 -10.74 3.40
N ASP A 3 -27.30 -11.54 3.35
CA ASP A 3 -26.09 -11.28 4.09
C ASP A 3 -25.53 -9.93 3.60
N THR A 4 -25.52 -8.93 4.48
CA THR A 4 -25.11 -7.55 4.17
C THR A 4 -23.71 -7.24 4.70
N GLY A 5 -23.01 -8.25 5.24
CA GLY A 5 -21.61 -8.13 5.60
C GLY A 5 -20.74 -8.23 4.35
N LEU A 6 -19.78 -7.30 4.19
CA LEU A 6 -18.59 -7.64 3.40
C LEU A 6 -18.09 -8.97 3.96
N CYS A 7 -17.97 -10.01 3.12
CA CYS A 7 -17.33 -11.23 3.58
C CYS A 7 -15.92 -10.86 4.07
N ASP A 8 -15.40 -11.57 5.07
CA ASP A 8 -14.14 -11.20 5.74
C ASP A 8 -13.01 -10.94 4.74
N CYS A 9 -13.00 -11.62 3.59
CA CYS A 9 -12.06 -11.39 2.50
C CYS A 9 -12.18 -9.97 1.89
N CYS A 10 -13.39 -9.52 1.57
CA CYS A 10 -13.62 -8.17 0.99
C CYS A 10 -13.21 -7.08 1.98
N TYR A 11 -13.53 -7.27 3.27
CA TYR A 11 -13.12 -6.36 4.34
C TYR A 11 -11.59 -6.32 4.48
N ASN A 12 -10.94 -7.49 4.52
CA ASN A 12 -9.49 -7.59 4.69
C ASN A 12 -8.72 -6.96 3.52
N VAL A 13 -9.16 -7.19 2.28
CA VAL A 13 -8.52 -6.58 1.10
C VAL A 13 -8.72 -5.08 1.07
N THR A 14 -9.94 -4.59 1.35
CA THR A 14 -10.20 -3.14 1.42
C THR A 14 -9.36 -2.48 2.51
N LYS A 15 -9.26 -3.12 3.68
CA LYS A 15 -8.44 -2.65 4.80
C LYS A 15 -6.95 -2.61 4.44
N GLN A 16 -6.44 -3.63 3.76
CA GLN A 16 -5.04 -3.67 3.35
C GLN A 16 -4.75 -2.63 2.26
N LEU A 17 -5.66 -2.44 1.31
CA LEU A 17 -5.56 -1.42 0.28
C LEU A 17 -5.49 -0.02 0.89
N ALA A 18 -6.32 0.28 1.90
CA ALA A 18 -6.29 1.55 2.62
C ALA A 18 -4.93 1.77 3.33
N LYS A 19 -4.41 0.74 4.02
CA LYS A 19 -3.11 0.82 4.70
C LYS A 19 -1.95 1.03 3.74
N THR A 20 -1.91 0.30 2.62
CA THR A 20 -0.86 0.46 1.60
C THR A 20 -0.92 1.85 0.97
N ALA A 21 -2.13 2.36 0.67
CA ALA A 21 -2.30 3.72 0.16
C ALA A 21 -1.86 4.80 1.17
N GLU A 22 -2.19 4.63 2.45
CA GLU A 22 -1.74 5.53 3.54
C GLU A 22 -0.21 5.52 3.69
N PHE A 23 0.41 4.34 3.68
CA PHE A 23 1.88 4.24 3.68
C PHE A 23 2.49 5.01 2.51
N LEU A 24 2.00 4.76 1.29
CA LEU A 24 2.52 5.43 0.09
C LEU A 24 2.39 6.96 0.17
N TRP A 25 1.26 7.45 0.68
CA TRP A 25 1.04 8.89 0.90
C TRP A 25 2.07 9.53 1.83
N HIS A 26 2.53 8.81 2.85
CA HIS A 26 3.54 9.31 3.79
C HIS A 26 4.99 9.02 3.36
N SER A 27 5.18 8.04 2.50
CA SER A 27 6.50 7.49 2.17
C SER A 27 7.42 8.46 1.43
N GLU A 28 6.86 9.38 0.64
CA GLU A 28 7.64 10.43 -0.05
C GLU A 28 8.40 11.32 0.93
N LYS A 29 7.77 11.65 2.07
CA LYS A 29 8.41 12.43 3.13
C LYS A 29 9.59 11.68 3.77
N TYR A 30 9.46 10.37 3.99
CA TYR A 30 10.55 9.56 4.55
C TYR A 30 11.75 9.52 3.62
N LEU A 31 11.51 9.39 2.31
CA LEU A 31 12.55 9.43 1.29
C LEU A 31 13.22 10.81 1.23
N GLU A 32 12.43 11.89 1.29
CA GLU A 32 12.96 13.26 1.34
C GLU A 32 13.82 13.50 2.58
N ASP A 33 13.37 13.07 3.76
CA ASP A 33 14.12 13.22 5.01
C ASP A 33 15.45 12.47 4.94
N ALA A 34 15.46 11.25 4.40
CA ALA A 34 16.69 10.47 4.18
C ALA A 34 17.66 11.15 3.19
N ARG A 35 17.13 11.73 2.10
CA ARG A 35 17.92 12.49 1.12
C ARG A 35 18.50 13.77 1.72
N ARG A 36 17.70 14.54 2.47
CA ARG A 36 18.13 15.78 3.14
C ARG A 36 19.23 15.53 4.17
N ALA A 37 19.18 14.40 4.87
CA ALA A 37 20.19 14.01 5.83
C ALA A 37 21.44 13.34 5.19
N ASN A 38 21.51 13.23 3.86
CA ASN A 38 22.59 12.55 3.11
C ASN A 38 22.78 11.06 3.50
N HIS A 39 21.71 10.39 3.94
CA HIS A 39 21.75 8.95 4.22
C HIS A 39 21.40 8.17 2.94
N THR A 40 22.33 8.11 2.00
CA THR A 40 22.12 7.52 0.66
C THR A 40 21.57 6.10 0.73
N ARG A 41 22.12 5.24 1.59
CA ARG A 41 21.63 3.86 1.74
C ARG A 41 20.20 3.79 2.28
N CYS A 42 19.83 4.72 3.16
CA CYS A 42 18.47 4.79 3.69
C CYS A 42 17.49 5.20 2.58
N ALA A 43 17.85 6.20 1.77
CA ALA A 43 17.07 6.64 0.63
C ALA A 43 16.86 5.52 -0.40
N GLU A 44 17.92 4.77 -0.76
CA GLU A 44 17.82 3.61 -1.66
C GLU A 44 16.85 2.53 -1.15
N VAL A 45 16.90 2.23 0.15
CA VAL A 45 16.00 1.23 0.76
C VAL A 45 14.56 1.73 0.74
N PHE A 46 14.31 2.99 1.11
CA PHE A 46 12.96 3.56 1.07
C PHE A 46 12.41 3.61 -0.35
N GLU A 47 13.22 4.00 -1.34
CA GLU A 47 12.83 4.02 -2.76
C GLU A 47 12.38 2.62 -3.22
N LYS A 48 13.14 1.58 -2.88
CA LYS A 48 12.78 0.19 -3.19
C LYS A 48 11.51 -0.28 -2.46
N ILE A 49 11.32 0.09 -1.20
CA ILE A 49 10.10 -0.25 -0.45
C ILE A 49 8.88 0.43 -1.10
N ILE A 50 9.01 1.68 -1.52
CA ILE A 50 7.94 2.43 -2.18
C ILE A 50 7.55 1.78 -3.51
N GLU A 51 8.53 1.35 -4.31
CA GLU A 51 8.27 0.61 -5.55
C GLU A 51 7.50 -0.68 -5.29
N ASN A 52 7.95 -1.50 -4.33
CA ASN A 52 7.26 -2.73 -3.96
C ASN A 52 5.82 -2.48 -3.47
N GLU A 53 5.60 -1.45 -2.64
CA GLU A 53 4.25 -1.14 -2.15
C GLU A 53 3.33 -0.59 -3.25
N LYS A 54 3.86 0.06 -4.28
CA LYS A 54 3.08 0.41 -5.48
C LYS A 54 2.63 -0.85 -6.23
N GLU A 55 3.50 -1.84 -6.38
CA GLU A 55 3.13 -3.13 -6.98
C GLU A 55 2.07 -3.85 -6.15
N HIS A 56 2.24 -3.91 -4.82
CA HIS A 56 1.24 -4.48 -3.91
C HIS A 56 -0.12 -3.76 -4.01
N LEU A 57 -0.12 -2.43 -4.13
CA LEU A 57 -1.34 -1.65 -4.29
C LEU A 57 -2.10 -2.04 -5.57
N GLU A 58 -1.40 -2.21 -6.69
CA GLU A 58 -2.03 -2.62 -7.94
C GLU A 58 -2.59 -4.05 -7.85
N MET A 59 -1.85 -5.00 -7.26
CA MET A 59 -2.36 -6.36 -7.02
C MET A 59 -3.63 -6.35 -6.16
N LEU A 60 -3.67 -5.55 -5.09
CA LEU A 60 -4.86 -5.42 -4.23
C LEU A 60 -6.03 -4.77 -4.96
N LYS A 61 -5.78 -3.79 -5.83
CA LYS A 61 -6.81 -3.16 -6.67
C LYS A 61 -7.38 -4.16 -7.68
N GLU A 62 -6.55 -4.98 -8.30
CA GLU A 62 -6.99 -6.02 -9.23
C GLU A 62 -7.84 -7.07 -8.51
N LEU A 63 -7.37 -7.56 -7.36
CA LEU A 63 -8.10 -8.51 -6.53
C LEU A 63 -9.46 -7.95 -6.09
N ALA A 64 -9.51 -6.67 -5.68
CA ALA A 64 -10.75 -6.00 -5.30
C ALA A 64 -11.73 -5.82 -6.47
N LYS A 65 -11.23 -5.68 -7.71
CA LYS A 65 -12.05 -5.51 -8.91
C LYS A 65 -12.57 -6.84 -9.48
N ASN A 66 -11.77 -7.89 -9.41
CA ASN A 66 -12.01 -9.12 -10.17
C ASN A 66 -12.49 -10.31 -9.33
N ASP A 67 -12.13 -10.39 -8.04
CA ASP A 67 -12.27 -11.63 -7.26
C ASP A 67 -13.11 -11.48 -5.97
N LEU A 68 -13.53 -10.25 -5.64
CA LEU A 68 -14.23 -9.95 -4.39
C LEU A 68 -15.67 -9.43 -4.55
N CYS A 69 -16.24 -9.56 -5.76
CA CYS A 69 -17.65 -9.32 -6.02
C CYS A 69 -18.19 -10.19 -7.17
#